data_AF-A0A925DLF0-F1
#
_entry.id   AF-A0A925DLF0-F1
#
_cell.length_a   1.000
_cell.length_b   1.000
_cell.length_c   1.000
_cell.angle_alpha   90.00
_cell.angle_beta   90.00
_cell.angle_gamma   90.00
#
_symmetry.space_group_name_H-M   'P 1'
#
loop_
_entity.id
_entity.type
_entity.pdbx_description
1 polymer ?
#
loop_
_entity_poly.entity_id
_entity_poly.type
_entity_poly.pdbx_seq_one_letter_code
_entity_poly.pdbx_strand_id
1 'polypeptide(L)' 'RYAPGVTHNTEHVFSVEVPRESAIVLSPREHLRHVWLPYLEAADRCFSSSNAEAILQLPRQIR' A
#
# COMPACT_ATOMS: atom_id res chain seq x y z
N ARG A 1 10.77 9.89 7.46
CA ARG A 1 11.20 10.48 6.16
C ARG A 1 12.68 10.14 5.95
N TYR A 2 13.14 10.07 4.70
CA TYR A 2 14.55 9.77 4.40
C TYR A 2 15.49 10.85 4.91
N ALA A 3 16.72 10.45 5.25
CA ALA A 3 17.77 11.36 5.69
C ALA A 3 18.27 12.27 4.54
N PRO A 4 18.91 13.42 4.83
CA PRO A 4 19.49 14.27 3.80
C PRO A 4 20.42 13.50 2.87
N GLY A 5 20.30 13.75 1.56
CA GLY A 5 21.12 13.11 0.52
C GLY A 5 20.63 11.73 0.05
N VAL A 6 19.60 11.15 0.68
CA VAL A 6 18.99 9.90 0.19
C VAL A 6 18.10 10.21 -1.02
N THR A 7 18.45 9.64 -2.16
CA THR A 7 17.73 9.83 -3.44
C THR A 7 17.09 8.55 -3.97
N HIS A 8 17.42 7.40 -3.39
CA HIS A 8 16.91 6.10 -3.81
C HIS A 8 16.39 5.31 -2.62
N ASN A 9 15.27 4.63 -2.82
CA ASN A 9 14.73 3.64 -1.91
C ASN A 9 14.61 2.29 -2.64
N THR A 10 14.86 1.21 -1.92
CA THR A 10 14.53 -0.15 -2.37
C THR A 10 13.26 -0.58 -1.65
N GLU A 11 12.25 -0.96 -2.40
CA GLU A 11 10.96 -1.41 -1.87
C GLU A 11 10.78 -2.91 -2.12
N HIS A 12 10.27 -3.62 -1.11
CA HIS A 12 9.86 -5.02 -1.22
C HIS A 12 8.35 -5.10 -1.02
N VAL A 13 7.64 -5.63 -2.01
CA VAL A 13 6.17 -5.67 -2.02
C VAL A 13 5.70 -7.08 -1.69
N PHE A 14 4.74 -7.19 -0.76
CA PHE A 14 4.10 -8.43 -0.37
C PHE A 14 2.59 -8.29 -0.46
N SER A 15 1.91 -9.38 -0.84
CA SER A 15 0.46 -9.49 -0.75
C SER A 15 0.08 -10.49 0.33
N VAL A 16 -1.04 -10.24 1.00
CA VAL A 16 -1.62 -11.13 2.00
C VAL A 16 -3.13 -11.14 1.84
N GLU A 17 -3.71 -12.32 1.77
CA GLU A 17 -5.15 -12.49 1.86
C GLU A 17 -5.56 -12.48 3.34
N VAL A 18 -6.52 -11.62 3.69
CA VAL A 18 -7.02 -11.47 5.06
C VAL A 18 -8.53 -11.65 5.10
N PRO A 19 -9.09 -12.17 6.21
CA PRO A 19 -10.54 -12.20 6.40
C PRO A 19 -11.14 -10.80 6.28
N ARG A 20 -12.32 -10.71 5.66
CA ARG A 20 -13.02 -9.42 5.45
C ARG A 20 -13.29 -8.66 6.74
N GLU A 21 -13.56 -9.38 7.83
CA GLU A 21 -13.90 -8.83 9.14
C GLU A 21 -12.69 -8.54 10.04
N SER A 22 -11.47 -8.56 9.49
CA SER A 22 -10.27 -8.23 10.24
C SER A 22 -10.33 -6.78 10.78
N ALA A 23 -10.27 -6.64 12.10
CA ALA A 23 -10.21 -5.35 12.75
C ALA A 23 -8.92 -4.60 12.36
N ILE A 24 -9.07 -3.36 11.87
CA ILE A 24 -7.93 -2.52 11.50
C ILE A 24 -7.52 -1.66 12.68
N VAL A 25 -6.32 -1.92 13.21
CA VAL A 25 -5.71 -1.14 14.28
C VAL A 25 -4.56 -0.35 13.70
N LEU A 26 -4.66 0.98 13.72
CA LEU A 26 -3.62 1.89 13.22
C LEU A 26 -2.66 2.29 14.34
N SER A 27 -1.36 2.33 14.03
CA SER A 27 -0.38 3.02 14.88
C SER A 27 -0.63 4.53 14.80
N PRO A 28 -1.10 5.20 15.86
CA PRO A 28 -1.51 6.61 15.80
C PRO A 28 -0.35 7.58 15.58
N ARG A 29 0.90 7.11 15.75
CA ARG A 29 2.10 7.89 15.47
C ARG A 29 2.49 7.91 14.00
N GLU A 30 1.99 6.96 13.22
CA GLU A 30 2.38 6.76 11.83
C GLU A 30 1.22 6.95 10.85
N HIS A 31 -0.01 6.60 11.28
CA HIS A 31 -1.18 6.55 10.42
C HIS A 31 -2.36 7.29 11.04
N LEU A 32 -3.15 7.97 10.19
CA LEU A 32 -4.30 8.76 10.61
C LEU A 32 -5.65 8.11 10.26
N ARG A 33 -5.73 7.43 9.11
CA ARG A 33 -6.97 6.86 8.55
C ARG A 33 -6.65 5.65 7.69
N HIS A 34 -7.65 4.81 7.48
CA HIS A 34 -7.61 3.69 6.53
C HIS A 34 -8.95 3.59 5.80
N VAL A 35 -8.96 2.85 4.69
CA VAL A 35 -10.17 2.49 3.95
C VAL A 35 -9.91 1.22 3.13
N TRP A 36 -10.92 0.36 3.01
CA TRP A 36 -10.93 -0.75 2.05
C TRP A 36 -11.55 -0.29 0.73
N LEU A 37 -10.87 -0.51 -0.39
CA LEU A 37 -11.30 -0.09 -1.72
C LEU A 37 -11.09 -1.21 -2.75
N PRO A 38 -11.86 -1.24 -3.85
CA PRO A 38 -11.47 -1.97 -5.05
C PRO A 38 -10.09 -1.54 -5.53
N TYR A 39 -9.31 -2.47 -6.09
CA TYR A 39 -7.87 -2.23 -6.36
C TYR A 39 -7.61 -1.07 -7.33
N LEU A 40 -8.49 -0.85 -8.32
CA LEU A 40 -8.36 0.29 -9.24
C LEU A 40 -8.52 1.63 -8.51
N GLU A 41 -9.54 1.75 -7.66
CA GLU A 41 -9.74 2.95 -6.83
C GLU A 41 -8.61 3.14 -5.82
N ALA A 42 -8.04 2.05 -5.29
CA ALA A 42 -6.88 2.10 -4.41
C ALA A 42 -5.64 2.64 -5.14
N ALA A 43 -5.38 2.18 -6.37
CA ALA A 43 -4.28 2.67 -7.19
C ALA A 43 -4.43 4.16 -7.53
N ASP A 44 -5.63 4.60 -7.90
CA ASP A 44 -5.91 6.03 -8.20
C ASP A 44 -5.71 6.94 -6.98
N ARG A 45 -5.91 6.40 -5.77
CA ARG A 45 -5.77 7.15 -4.51
C ARG A 45 -4.33 7.21 -4.00
N CYS A 46 -3.42 6.43 -4.55
CA CYS A 46 -2.03 6.42 -4.12
C CYS A 46 -1.30 7.72 -4.51
N PHE A 47 -0.63 8.33 -3.54
CA PHE A 47 0.27 9.46 -3.81
C PHE A 47 1.59 9.02 -4.46
N SER A 48 2.06 7.81 -4.15
CA SER A 48 3.28 7.22 -4.76
C SER A 48 2.91 6.48 -6.04
N SER A 49 3.60 6.80 -7.14
CA SER A 49 3.45 6.09 -8.42
C SER A 49 3.91 4.62 -8.33
N SER A 50 4.98 4.32 -7.58
CA SER A 50 5.44 2.92 -7.40
C SER A 50 4.40 2.08 -6.64
N ASN A 51 3.72 2.67 -5.66
CA ASN A 51 2.66 1.97 -4.91
C ASN A 51 1.42 1.74 -5.78
N ALA A 52 1.03 2.74 -6.58
CA ALA A 52 -0.08 2.59 -7.52
C ALA A 52 0.20 1.46 -8.52
N GLU A 53 1.42 1.43 -9.08
CA GLU A 53 1.85 0.36 -9.98
C GLU A 53 1.82 -1.01 -9.31
N ALA A 54 2.33 -1.12 -8.08
CA ALA A 54 2.29 -2.37 -7.32
C ALA A 54 0.85 -2.91 -7.14
N ILE A 55 -0.11 -2.04 -6.85
CA ILE A 55 -1.53 -2.41 -6.74
C ILE A 55 -2.08 -2.88 -8.10
N LEU A 56 -1.76 -2.18 -9.19
CA LEU A 56 -2.22 -2.54 -10.55
C LEU A 56 -1.63 -3.88 -11.04
N GLN A 57 -0.47 -4.27 -10.53
CA GLN A 57 0.14 -5.57 -10.84
C GLN A 57 -0.51 -6.73 -10.05
N LEU A 58 -1.21 -6.46 -8.95
CA LEU A 58 -1.75 -7.49 -8.05
C LEU A 58 -2.55 -8.59 -8.76
N PRO A 59 -3.49 -8.31 -9.70
CA PRO A 59 -4.26 -9.37 -10.39
C PRO A 59 -3.42 -10.35 -11.20
N ARG A 60 -2.17 -10.00 -11.54
CA ARG A 60 -1.22 -10.89 -12.23
C ARG A 60 -0.38 -11.73 -11.27
N GLN A 61 -0.35 -11.36 -9.99
CA GLN A 61 0.50 -11.96 -8.97
C GLN A 61 -0.26 -12.92 -8.06
N ILE A 62 -1.56 -12.69 -7.87
CA ILE A 62 -2.46 -13.58 -7.13
C ILE A 62 -3.04 -14.65 -8.08
N ARG A 63 -3.17 -15.88 -7.57
CA ARG A 63 -3.74 -17.02 -8.31
C ARG A 63 -5.20 -17.21 -7.96
#